data_AF-A0A803P9S8-F1
#
_entry.id   AF-A0A803P9S8-F1
#
_cell.length_a   1.000
_cell.length_b   1.000
_cell.length_c   1.000
_cell.angle_alpha   90.00
_cell.angle_beta   90.00
_cell.angle_gamma   90.00
#
_symmetry.space_group_name_H-M   'P 1'
#
loop_
_entity.id
_entity.type
_entity.pdbx_description
1 polymer ?
#
loop_
_entity_poly.entity_id
_entity_poly.type
_entity_poly.pdbx_seq_one_letter_code
_entity_poly.pdbx_strand_id
1 'polypeptide(L)'
;MVEIGIVKTSMDILYKPDSSIGHLMVMLLVNLTQHDAGITSLLQTGDEKMQGLYVMKLVRSFCRSSSEAKDAFEHVGSIIVNISKNKAGRELLLDPKRGLLKQMVRQFDSPNSLRRKGVYGTVRNCCFEAENELQNLLLMSEFLWPALLLPVAGNKIYSEQDTSKMPLELGSVLSIEREPVVDPDIRIQSLEAIYLISLQEAGRRAFWSVNGPRIVQVGYEDEKDPKVMEAFEQLGSLLVNSGGTEEPSST
;
A
#
# COMPACT_ATOMS: atom_id res chain seq x y z
N MET A 1 -21.78 -18.77 -10.95
CA MET A 1 -21.73 -17.39 -11.52
C MET A 1 -20.37 -17.05 -12.11
N VAL A 2 -19.24 -17.34 -11.45
CA VAL A 2 -17.92 -17.02 -12.03
C VAL A 2 -17.55 -17.90 -13.25
N GLU A 3 -18.12 -19.10 -13.34
CA GLU A 3 -17.99 -19.97 -14.54
C GLU A 3 -18.60 -19.38 -15.83
N ILE A 4 -19.41 -18.31 -15.75
CA ILE A 4 -20.19 -17.77 -16.88
C ILE A 4 -19.43 -16.66 -17.64
N GLY A 5 -18.11 -16.49 -17.43
CA GLY A 5 -17.33 -15.46 -18.12
C GLY A 5 -17.72 -14.02 -17.75
N ILE A 6 -18.43 -13.84 -16.63
CA ILE A 6 -18.95 -12.54 -16.17
C ILE A 6 -17.81 -11.53 -16.02
N VAL A 7 -16.65 -11.93 -15.49
CA VAL A 7 -15.49 -11.04 -15.35
C VAL A 7 -15.05 -10.47 -16.70
N LYS A 8 -14.97 -11.31 -17.74
CA LYS A 8 -14.64 -10.87 -19.10
C LYS A 8 -15.68 -9.88 -19.62
N THR A 9 -16.97 -10.21 -19.51
CA THR A 9 -18.06 -9.33 -19.94
C THR A 9 -18.04 -7.99 -19.19
N SER A 10 -17.82 -8.00 -17.88
CA SER A 10 -17.70 -6.78 -17.07
C SER A 10 -16.51 -5.92 -17.52
N MET A 11 -15.35 -6.53 -17.79
CA MET A 11 -14.18 -5.83 -18.30
C MET A 11 -14.41 -5.26 -19.70
N ASP A 12 -15.06 -6.00 -20.59
CA ASP A 12 -15.37 -5.55 -21.95
C ASP A 12 -16.35 -4.36 -21.93
N ILE A 13 -17.39 -4.40 -21.09
CA ILE A 13 -18.34 -3.30 -20.91
C ILE A 13 -17.68 -2.09 -20.25
N LEU A 14 -16.82 -2.30 -19.25
CA LEU A 14 -16.14 -1.22 -18.52
C LEU A 14 -15.25 -0.37 -19.45
N TYR A 15 -14.60 -1.00 -20.44
CA TYR A 15 -13.70 -0.32 -21.37
C TYR A 15 -14.30 -0.07 -22.75
N LYS A 16 -15.60 -0.29 -22.93
CA LYS A 16 -16.32 0.09 -24.15
C LYS A 16 -16.48 1.62 -24.20
N PRO A 17 -16.30 2.26 -25.38
CA PRO A 17 -16.65 3.67 -25.56
C PRO A 17 -18.10 3.92 -25.13
N ASP A 18 -18.35 5.05 -24.45
CA ASP A 18 -19.68 5.51 -24.01
C ASP A 18 -20.40 4.63 -22.96
N SER A 19 -19.64 3.88 -22.16
CA SER A 19 -20.22 3.07 -21.07
C SER A 19 -20.75 3.92 -19.92
N SER A 20 -22.07 4.12 -19.88
CA SER A 20 -22.75 4.83 -18.77
C SER A 20 -22.80 4.05 -17.46
N ILE A 21 -22.47 2.76 -17.49
CA ILE A 21 -22.55 1.83 -16.36
C ILE A 21 -21.18 1.41 -15.83
N GLY A 22 -20.10 2.12 -16.18
CA GLY A 22 -18.74 1.81 -15.78
C GLY A 22 -18.57 1.63 -14.26
N HIS A 23 -19.11 2.56 -13.47
CA HIS A 23 -19.07 2.45 -12.00
C HIS A 23 -19.76 1.17 -11.49
N LEU A 24 -20.91 0.78 -12.07
CA LEU A 24 -21.60 -0.46 -11.70
C LEU A 24 -20.77 -1.71 -12.05
N MET A 25 -20.01 -1.67 -13.16
CA MET A 25 -19.10 -2.76 -13.50
C MET A 25 -17.93 -2.87 -12.52
N VAL A 26 -17.38 -1.74 -12.05
CA VAL A 26 -16.37 -1.74 -10.99
C VAL A 26 -16.94 -2.34 -9.70
N MET A 27 -18.14 -1.93 -9.29
CA MET A 27 -18.81 -2.48 -8.10
C MET A 27 -19.10 -3.98 -8.23
N LEU A 28 -19.51 -4.44 -9.42
CA LEU A 28 -19.68 -5.87 -9.68
C LEU A 28 -18.35 -6.62 -9.56
N LEU A 29 -17.26 -6.08 -10.10
CA LEU A 29 -15.92 -6.68 -9.98
C LEU A 29 -15.42 -6.72 -8.52
N VAL A 30 -15.76 -5.73 -7.69
CA VAL A 30 -15.47 -5.78 -6.24
C VAL A 30 -16.12 -7.01 -5.62
N ASN A 31 -17.39 -7.28 -5.92
CA ASN A 31 -18.11 -8.44 -5.39
C ASN A 31 -17.56 -9.77 -5.95
N LEU A 32 -17.29 -9.83 -7.25
CA LEU A 32 -16.75 -11.04 -7.88
C LEU A 32 -15.37 -11.41 -7.31
N THR A 33 -14.54 -10.42 -7.00
CA THR A 33 -13.20 -10.63 -6.44
C THR A 33 -13.19 -10.97 -4.94
N GLN A 34 -14.35 -11.01 -4.26
CA GLN A 34 -14.44 -11.62 -2.93
C GLN A 34 -14.31 -13.15 -2.96
N HIS A 35 -14.38 -13.76 -4.15
CA HIS A 35 -14.28 -15.20 -4.35
C HIS A 35 -13.05 -15.56 -5.19
N ASP A 36 -12.38 -16.66 -4.84
CA ASP A 36 -11.16 -17.12 -5.51
C ASP A 36 -11.33 -17.28 -7.03
N ALA A 37 -12.45 -17.85 -7.47
CA ALA A 37 -12.74 -17.99 -8.90
C ALA A 37 -12.72 -16.62 -9.61
N GLY A 38 -13.25 -15.57 -8.98
CA GLY A 38 -13.29 -14.23 -9.56
C GLY A 38 -11.90 -13.60 -9.61
N ILE A 39 -11.09 -13.84 -8.57
CA ILE A 39 -9.67 -13.45 -8.56
C ILE A 39 -8.91 -14.16 -9.68
N THR A 40 -9.01 -15.49 -9.79
CA THR A 40 -8.35 -16.29 -10.84
C THR A 40 -8.76 -15.83 -12.23
N SER A 41 -10.06 -15.58 -12.45
CA SER A 41 -10.56 -15.09 -13.74
C SER A 41 -10.06 -13.68 -14.07
N LEU A 42 -9.90 -12.80 -13.07
CA LEU A 42 -9.40 -11.44 -13.29
C LEU A 42 -7.88 -11.40 -13.46
N LEU A 43 -7.15 -12.28 -12.77
CA LEU A 43 -5.72 -12.51 -12.98
C LEU A 43 -5.42 -13.16 -14.33
N GLN A 44 -6.41 -13.81 -14.95
CA GLN A 44 -6.27 -14.54 -16.21
C GLN A 44 -5.18 -15.62 -16.08
N THR A 45 -5.15 -16.30 -14.93
CA THR A 45 -4.18 -17.36 -14.64
C THR A 45 -4.34 -18.51 -15.64
N GLY A 46 -3.23 -18.96 -16.24
CA GLY A 46 -3.23 -20.03 -17.24
C GLY A 46 -3.32 -19.57 -18.70
N ASP A 47 -3.54 -18.28 -18.96
CA ASP A 47 -3.38 -17.68 -20.29
C ASP A 47 -2.11 -16.83 -20.32
N GLU A 48 -0.97 -17.44 -20.70
CA GLU A 48 0.35 -16.78 -20.68
C GLU A 48 0.38 -15.45 -21.46
N LYS A 49 -0.42 -15.32 -22.52
CA LYS A 49 -0.45 -14.11 -23.35
C LYS A 49 -1.24 -12.98 -22.70
N MET A 50 -2.23 -13.32 -21.87
CA MET A 50 -3.18 -12.36 -21.30
C MET A 50 -3.03 -12.20 -19.79
N GLN A 51 -2.16 -12.97 -19.13
CA GLN A 51 -2.03 -12.99 -17.68
C GLN A 51 -1.78 -11.59 -17.09
N GLY A 52 -2.72 -11.17 -16.23
CA GLY A 52 -2.71 -9.87 -15.56
C GLY A 52 -3.14 -8.67 -16.41
N LEU A 53 -3.55 -8.85 -17.68
CA LEU A 53 -3.95 -7.74 -18.55
C LEU A 53 -5.10 -6.91 -17.95
N TYR A 54 -6.10 -7.57 -17.39
CA TYR A 54 -7.21 -6.89 -16.74
C TYR A 54 -6.77 -6.10 -15.51
N VAL A 55 -5.92 -6.67 -14.67
CA VAL A 55 -5.35 -5.96 -13.50
C VAL A 55 -4.54 -4.74 -13.94
N MET A 56 -3.70 -4.87 -14.98
CA MET A 56 -2.93 -3.75 -15.53
C MET A 56 -3.84 -2.61 -16.03
N LYS A 57 -4.95 -2.94 -16.71
CA LYS A 57 -5.94 -1.95 -17.14
C LYS A 57 -6.60 -1.26 -15.94
N LEU A 58 -7.01 -2.02 -14.93
CA LEU A 58 -7.65 -1.50 -13.72
C LEU A 58 -6.70 -0.57 -12.95
N VAL A 59 -5.45 -0.99 -12.70
CA VAL A 59 -4.43 -0.16 -12.03
C VAL A 59 -4.18 1.13 -12.80
N ARG A 60 -4.10 1.07 -14.14
CA ARG A 60 -3.94 2.27 -14.96
C ARG A 60 -5.14 3.21 -14.85
N SER A 61 -6.37 2.69 -14.86
CA SER A 61 -7.57 3.50 -14.69
C SER A 61 -7.66 4.10 -13.29
N PHE A 62 -7.28 3.33 -12.26
CA PHE A 62 -7.15 3.81 -10.90
C PHE A 62 -6.16 4.97 -10.89
N CYS A 63 -4.92 4.83 -11.34
CA CYS A 63 -3.92 5.89 -11.20
C CYS A 63 -4.12 7.16 -12.07
N ARG A 64 -5.23 7.26 -12.83
CA ARG A 64 -5.60 8.50 -13.55
C ARG A 64 -6.31 9.46 -12.59
N SER A 65 -5.96 10.74 -12.67
CA SER A 65 -6.61 11.81 -11.91
C SER A 65 -8.11 11.89 -12.27
N SER A 66 -8.97 11.75 -11.26
CA SER A 66 -10.41 11.96 -11.43
C SER A 66 -10.69 13.47 -11.49
N SER A 67 -10.87 14.01 -12.70
CA SER A 67 -11.40 15.37 -12.91
C SER A 67 -12.93 15.43 -12.82
N GLU A 68 -13.59 14.29 -12.61
CA GLU A 68 -15.05 14.19 -12.60
C GLU A 68 -15.60 14.30 -11.18
N ALA A 69 -16.82 14.84 -11.06
CA ALA A 69 -17.57 14.93 -9.81
C ALA A 69 -17.89 13.56 -9.18
N LYS A 70 -17.73 12.45 -9.94
CA LYS A 70 -17.96 11.09 -9.48
C LYS A 70 -16.83 10.17 -9.99
N ASP A 71 -15.98 9.72 -9.08
CA ASP A 71 -14.81 8.91 -9.40
C ASP A 71 -15.19 7.46 -9.70
N ALA A 72 -15.40 7.12 -10.97
CA ALA A 72 -15.84 5.78 -11.36
C ALA A 72 -14.86 4.66 -10.96
N PHE A 73 -13.58 4.99 -10.72
CA PHE A 73 -12.52 4.01 -10.45
C PHE A 73 -12.04 4.01 -8.99
N GLU A 74 -12.63 4.80 -8.09
CA GLU A 74 -12.23 4.84 -6.66
C GLU A 74 -12.26 3.45 -6.00
N HIS A 75 -13.23 2.62 -6.38
CA HIS A 75 -13.41 1.26 -5.87
C HIS A 75 -12.47 0.22 -6.47
N VAL A 76 -11.67 0.57 -7.50
CA VAL A 76 -10.64 -0.34 -7.99
C VAL A 76 -9.64 -0.69 -6.90
N GLY A 77 -9.37 0.23 -5.97
CA GLY A 77 -8.56 -0.05 -4.79
C GLY A 77 -9.03 -1.30 -4.03
N SER A 78 -10.35 -1.47 -3.86
CA SER A 78 -10.93 -2.66 -3.20
C SER A 78 -10.74 -3.94 -4.02
N ILE A 79 -10.83 -3.86 -5.35
CA ILE A 79 -10.55 -4.99 -6.25
C ILE A 79 -9.09 -5.44 -6.07
N ILE A 80 -8.14 -4.52 -6.06
CA ILE A 80 -6.72 -4.87 -5.93
C ILE A 80 -6.39 -5.38 -4.52
N VAL A 81 -7.02 -4.84 -3.47
CA VAL A 81 -6.93 -5.40 -2.12
C VAL A 81 -7.41 -6.85 -2.08
N ASN A 82 -8.53 -7.16 -2.73
CA ASN A 82 -9.03 -8.53 -2.81
C ASN A 82 -8.06 -9.47 -3.53
N ILE A 83 -7.54 -9.03 -4.69
CA ILE A 83 -6.56 -9.81 -5.45
C ILE A 83 -5.29 -10.05 -4.63
N SER A 84 -4.74 -9.03 -3.97
CA SER A 84 -3.49 -9.15 -3.20
C SER A 84 -3.59 -10.07 -1.96
N LYS A 85 -4.77 -10.55 -1.59
CA LYS A 85 -4.93 -11.61 -0.58
C LYS A 85 -4.33 -12.94 -1.05
N ASN A 86 -4.30 -13.21 -2.36
CA ASN A 86 -3.69 -14.42 -2.90
C ASN A 86 -2.24 -14.19 -3.35
N LYS A 87 -1.42 -15.25 -3.32
CA LYS A 87 0.00 -15.19 -3.69
C LYS A 87 0.20 -14.75 -5.14
N ALA A 88 -0.54 -15.34 -6.08
CA ALA A 88 -0.45 -15.00 -7.51
C ALA A 88 -0.74 -13.52 -7.80
N GLY A 89 -1.63 -12.90 -7.02
CA GLY A 89 -1.93 -11.47 -7.10
C GLY A 89 -0.78 -10.61 -6.57
N ARG A 90 -0.16 -11.00 -5.45
CA ARG A 90 1.05 -10.31 -4.94
C ARG A 90 2.21 -10.41 -5.90
N GLU A 91 2.50 -11.60 -6.43
CA GLU A 91 3.54 -11.81 -7.45
C GLU A 91 3.32 -10.90 -8.67
N LEU A 92 2.08 -10.80 -9.16
CA LEU A 92 1.73 -9.92 -10.27
C LEU A 92 1.96 -8.43 -9.95
N LEU A 93 1.60 -7.99 -8.74
CA LEU A 93 1.71 -6.59 -8.31
C LEU A 93 3.15 -6.17 -8.02
N LEU A 94 3.95 -7.10 -7.48
CA LEU A 94 5.35 -6.91 -7.12
C LEU A 94 6.31 -7.02 -8.32
N ASP A 95 5.87 -7.59 -9.44
CA ASP A 95 6.67 -7.70 -10.67
C ASP A 95 7.23 -6.31 -11.10
N PRO A 96 8.55 -6.10 -10.98
CA PRO A 96 9.15 -4.79 -11.27
C PRO A 96 9.05 -4.42 -12.74
N LYS A 97 8.89 -5.40 -13.65
CA LYS A 97 8.70 -5.16 -15.09
C LYS A 97 7.35 -4.53 -15.39
N ARG A 98 6.34 -4.80 -14.55
CA ARG A 98 4.98 -4.23 -14.70
C ARG A 98 4.82 -2.94 -13.90
N GLY A 99 5.54 -2.81 -12.79
CA GLY A 99 5.56 -1.58 -11.98
C GLY A 99 4.19 -1.18 -11.43
N LEU A 100 3.32 -2.16 -11.14
CA LEU A 100 1.93 -1.90 -10.74
C LEU A 100 1.83 -1.36 -9.32
N LEU A 101 2.50 -2.02 -8.36
CA LEU A 101 2.50 -1.55 -6.98
C LEU A 101 3.11 -0.15 -6.86
N LYS A 102 4.20 0.13 -7.59
CA LYS A 102 4.82 1.48 -7.64
C LYS A 102 3.85 2.54 -8.16
N GLN A 103 3.04 2.25 -9.18
CA GLN A 103 2.02 3.18 -9.68
C GLN A 103 0.94 3.44 -8.63
N MET A 104 0.47 2.39 -7.95
CA MET A 104 -0.56 2.52 -6.91
C MET A 104 -0.08 3.30 -5.70
N VAL A 105 1.15 3.06 -5.22
CA VAL A 105 1.66 3.74 -4.02
C VAL A 105 1.72 5.25 -4.18
N ARG A 106 1.91 5.77 -5.40
CA ARG A 106 1.82 7.21 -5.70
C ARG A 106 0.43 7.83 -5.47
N GLN A 107 -0.55 7.06 -5.03
CA GLN A 107 -1.90 7.54 -4.69
C GLN A 107 -2.15 7.55 -3.16
N PHE A 108 -1.10 7.37 -2.34
CA PHE A 108 -1.22 7.29 -0.88
C PHE A 108 -1.80 8.56 -0.23
N ASP A 109 -1.61 9.72 -0.86
CA ASP A 109 -2.06 11.04 -0.45
C ASP A 109 -3.29 11.53 -1.24
N SER A 110 -3.93 10.64 -2.00
CA SER A 110 -5.13 10.98 -2.78
C SER A 110 -6.19 11.66 -1.91
N PRO A 111 -6.89 12.70 -2.39
CA PRO A 111 -7.98 13.32 -1.61
C PRO A 111 -9.13 12.34 -1.34
N ASN A 112 -9.29 11.32 -2.19
CA ASN A 112 -10.31 10.29 -2.03
C ASN A 112 -9.88 9.22 -1.01
N SER A 113 -10.68 9.05 0.06
CA SER A 113 -10.39 8.09 1.13
C SER A 113 -10.42 6.62 0.68
N LEU A 114 -11.31 6.26 -0.25
CA LEU A 114 -11.41 4.88 -0.78
C LEU A 114 -10.13 4.51 -1.54
N ARG A 115 -9.57 5.46 -2.28
CA ARG A 115 -8.29 5.27 -2.98
C ARG A 115 -7.16 5.02 -1.99
N ARG A 116 -7.04 5.87 -0.96
CA ARG A 116 -6.05 5.69 0.09
C ARG A 116 -6.18 4.31 0.73
N LYS A 117 -7.38 3.91 1.16
CA LYS A 117 -7.64 2.56 1.73
C LYS A 117 -7.20 1.42 0.80
N GLY A 118 -7.48 1.56 -0.51
CA GLY A 118 -7.02 0.61 -1.52
C GLY A 118 -5.50 0.51 -1.60
N VAL A 119 -4.79 1.63 -1.55
CA VAL A 119 -3.33 1.68 -1.55
C VAL A 119 -2.76 1.00 -0.31
N TYR A 120 -3.15 1.45 0.88
CA TYR A 120 -2.62 0.91 2.14
C TYR A 120 -2.88 -0.59 2.29
N GLY A 121 -4.09 -1.05 1.97
CA GLY A 121 -4.44 -2.47 2.04
C GLY A 121 -3.64 -3.30 1.05
N THR A 122 -3.42 -2.78 -0.17
CA THR A 122 -2.62 -3.47 -1.19
C THR A 122 -1.16 -3.55 -0.79
N VAL A 123 -0.57 -2.46 -0.30
CA VAL A 123 0.83 -2.42 0.16
C VAL A 123 1.03 -3.40 1.31
N ARG A 124 0.18 -3.34 2.32
CA ARG A 124 0.22 -4.26 3.46
C ARG A 124 0.15 -5.71 3.02
N ASN A 125 -0.77 -6.05 2.11
CA ASN A 125 -0.87 -7.41 1.59
C ASN A 125 0.40 -7.82 0.83
N CYS A 126 0.95 -6.97 -0.03
CA CYS A 126 2.20 -7.27 -0.75
C CYS A 126 3.39 -7.46 0.19
N CYS A 127 3.42 -6.80 1.36
CA CYS A 127 4.49 -6.96 2.34
C CYS A 127 4.54 -8.38 2.98
N PHE A 128 3.52 -9.22 2.81
CA PHE A 128 3.61 -10.64 3.21
C PHE A 128 4.67 -11.42 2.41
N GLU A 129 5.04 -10.95 1.21
CA GLU A 129 6.11 -11.54 0.42
C GLU A 129 7.49 -10.93 0.74
N ALA A 130 7.61 -10.08 1.77
CA ALA A 130 8.87 -9.38 2.07
C ALA A 130 10.07 -10.32 2.23
N GLU A 131 9.89 -11.53 2.75
CA GLU A 131 10.98 -12.53 2.82
C GLU A 131 11.63 -12.82 1.45
N ASN A 132 10.84 -12.90 0.38
CA ASN A 132 11.31 -13.27 -0.95
C ASN A 132 11.46 -12.05 -1.88
N GLU A 133 10.66 -11.01 -1.67
CA GLU A 133 10.44 -9.90 -2.60
C GLU A 133 10.86 -8.54 -2.00
N LEU A 134 11.62 -8.53 -0.90
CA LEU A 134 12.07 -7.29 -0.24
C LEU A 134 12.74 -6.32 -1.23
N GLN A 135 13.60 -6.82 -2.12
CA GLN A 135 14.29 -5.98 -3.09
C GLN A 135 13.28 -5.21 -3.97
N ASN A 136 12.23 -5.88 -4.43
CA ASN A 136 11.19 -5.26 -5.27
C ASN A 136 10.37 -4.22 -4.51
N LEU A 137 10.10 -4.45 -3.21
CA LEU A 137 9.52 -3.43 -2.32
C LEU A 137 10.45 -2.23 -2.14
N LEU A 138 11.75 -2.46 -1.93
CA LEU A 138 12.72 -1.38 -1.69
C LEU A 138 13.08 -0.59 -2.96
N LEU A 139 12.88 -1.14 -4.16
CA LEU A 139 13.01 -0.40 -5.43
C LEU A 139 12.04 0.80 -5.54
N MET A 140 11.01 0.84 -4.70
CA MET A 140 10.03 1.92 -4.62
C MET A 140 10.07 2.68 -3.29
N SER A 141 11.19 2.62 -2.56
CA SER A 141 11.42 3.28 -1.26
C SER A 141 11.06 4.77 -1.24
N GLU A 142 11.37 5.50 -2.32
CA GLU A 142 11.02 6.92 -2.52
C GLU A 142 9.52 7.21 -2.28
N PHE A 143 8.64 6.27 -2.65
CA PHE A 143 7.19 6.40 -2.44
C PHE A 143 6.67 5.54 -1.29
N LEU A 144 7.31 4.40 -1.04
CA LEU A 144 6.92 3.46 -0.01
C LEU A 144 7.09 4.06 1.39
N TRP A 145 8.24 4.67 1.66
CA TRP A 145 8.50 5.22 3.00
C TRP A 145 7.59 6.39 3.35
N PRO A 146 7.39 7.41 2.49
CA PRO A 146 6.40 8.45 2.76
C PRO A 146 4.99 7.88 2.97
N ALA A 147 4.57 6.92 2.13
CA ALA A 147 3.27 6.29 2.29
C ALA A 147 3.14 5.61 3.66
N LEU A 148 4.12 4.81 4.09
CA LEU A 148 4.02 4.06 5.34
C LEU A 148 4.25 4.94 6.59
N LEU A 149 5.17 5.90 6.54
CA LEU A 149 5.61 6.66 7.71
C LEU A 149 4.76 7.89 8.00
N LEU A 150 4.28 8.60 6.98
CA LEU A 150 3.49 9.82 7.19
C LEU A 150 2.21 9.56 8.01
N PRO A 151 1.42 8.48 7.81
CA PRO A 151 0.24 8.24 8.62
C PRO A 151 0.52 8.02 10.10
N VAL A 152 1.73 7.58 10.46
CA VAL A 152 2.10 7.16 11.81
C VAL A 152 3.09 8.11 12.47
N ALA A 153 3.35 9.29 11.89
CA ALA A 153 4.36 10.22 12.39
C ALA A 153 3.87 11.21 13.48
N GLY A 154 2.64 11.09 13.96
CA GLY A 154 2.06 12.03 14.94
C GLY A 154 1.79 13.43 14.37
N ASN A 155 1.50 14.43 15.20
CA ASN A 155 1.22 15.81 14.74
C ASN A 155 2.36 16.80 15.06
N LYS A 156 3.47 16.31 15.64
CA LYS A 156 4.61 17.15 16.01
C LYS A 156 5.41 17.58 14.79
N ILE A 157 5.92 18.80 14.84
CA ILE A 157 6.94 19.29 13.92
C ILE A 157 8.28 18.69 14.34
N TYR A 158 8.95 18.00 13.42
CA TYR A 158 10.22 17.35 13.69
C TYR A 158 11.36 18.37 13.67
N SER A 159 12.38 18.13 14.50
CA SER A 159 13.58 18.97 14.56
C SER A 159 14.45 18.78 13.31
N GLU A 160 15.26 19.79 12.96
CA GLU A 160 16.23 19.69 11.84
C GLU A 160 17.23 18.54 12.03
N GLN A 161 17.58 18.22 13.28
CA GLN A 161 18.44 17.08 13.61
C GLN A 161 17.79 15.74 13.24
N ASP A 162 16.47 15.63 13.38
CA ASP A 162 15.71 14.43 13.01
C ASP A 162 15.46 14.37 11.50
N THR A 163 15.06 15.49 10.88
CA THR A 163 14.68 15.53 9.47
C THR A 163 15.87 15.49 8.51
N SER A 164 17.06 15.95 8.93
CA SER A 164 18.31 15.80 8.16
C SER A 164 18.73 14.34 7.94
N LYS A 165 18.19 13.40 8.72
CA LYS A 165 18.40 11.94 8.57
C LYS A 165 17.31 11.26 7.75
N MET A 166 16.32 11.99 7.25
CA MET A 166 15.20 11.46 6.48
C MET A 166 15.39 11.74 4.98
N PRO A 167 14.80 10.92 4.09
CA PRO A 167 14.64 11.30 2.69
C PRO A 167 13.91 12.63 2.54
N LEU A 168 14.21 13.36 1.46
CA LEU A 168 13.68 14.71 1.23
C LEU A 168 12.15 14.72 1.22
N GLU A 169 11.53 13.71 0.63
CA GLU A 169 10.08 13.53 0.49
C GLU A 169 9.39 13.37 1.85
N LEU A 170 10.12 12.92 2.87
CA LEU A 170 9.62 12.71 4.22
C LEU A 170 10.00 13.89 5.13
N GLY A 171 11.27 14.28 5.13
CA GLY A 171 11.79 15.35 5.99
C GLY A 171 11.13 16.70 5.74
N SER A 172 10.88 17.05 4.47
CA SER A 172 10.20 18.31 4.12
C SER A 172 8.77 18.38 4.67
N VAL A 173 8.02 17.28 4.58
CA VAL A 173 6.63 17.18 5.04
C VAL A 173 6.56 17.15 6.57
N LEU A 174 7.52 16.50 7.23
CA LEU A 174 7.57 16.42 8.70
C LEU A 174 8.18 17.67 9.38
N SER A 175 8.72 18.60 8.60
CA SER A 175 9.25 19.89 9.10
C SER A 175 8.19 20.99 9.21
N ILE A 176 6.93 20.71 8.86
CA ILE A 176 5.83 21.68 8.88
C ILE A 176 4.63 21.15 9.66
N GLU A 177 3.73 22.05 10.04
CA GLU A 177 2.43 21.68 10.61
C GLU A 177 1.60 20.90 9.58
N ARG A 178 0.97 19.82 10.04
CA ARG A 178 0.27 18.86 9.18
C ARG A 178 -1.01 18.37 9.85
N GLU A 179 -2.03 18.11 9.04
CA GLU A 179 -3.22 17.41 9.49
C GLU A 179 -2.90 15.92 9.68
N PRO A 180 -3.21 15.33 10.86
CA PRO A 180 -2.97 13.92 11.08
C PRO A 180 -3.90 13.06 10.21
N VAL A 181 -3.41 11.88 9.81
CA VAL A 181 -4.25 10.89 9.14
C VAL A 181 -5.21 10.28 10.17
N VAL A 182 -6.49 10.65 10.11
CA VAL A 182 -7.50 10.29 11.11
C VAL A 182 -7.94 8.81 11.04
N ASP A 183 -7.86 8.18 9.86
CA ASP A 183 -8.35 6.82 9.65
C ASP A 183 -7.46 5.77 10.34
N PRO A 184 -7.97 5.04 11.35
CA PRO A 184 -7.16 4.08 12.10
C PRO A 184 -6.75 2.86 11.26
N ASP A 185 -7.56 2.44 10.28
CA ASP A 185 -7.23 1.28 9.45
C ASP A 185 -5.98 1.57 8.61
N ILE A 186 -5.83 2.81 8.12
CA ILE A 186 -4.63 3.24 7.39
C ILE A 186 -3.40 3.18 8.29
N ARG A 187 -3.49 3.69 9.52
CA ARG A 187 -2.35 3.68 10.46
C ARG A 187 -1.96 2.25 10.84
N ILE A 188 -2.93 1.37 11.12
CA ILE A 188 -2.69 -0.05 11.41
C ILE A 188 -2.02 -0.74 10.20
N GLN A 189 -2.57 -0.58 9.00
CA GLN A 189 -2.00 -1.21 7.80
C GLN A 189 -0.59 -0.72 7.50
N SER A 190 -0.30 0.57 7.77
CA SER A 190 1.05 1.11 7.68
C SER A 190 2.01 0.43 8.67
N LEU A 191 1.63 0.33 9.94
CA LEU A 191 2.45 -0.31 10.99
C LEU A 191 2.67 -1.80 10.71
N GLU A 192 1.64 -2.53 10.28
CA GLU A 192 1.76 -3.93 9.87
C GLU A 192 2.70 -4.10 8.66
N ALA A 193 2.62 -3.21 7.67
CA ALA A 193 3.53 -3.25 6.52
C ALA A 193 4.99 -2.98 6.94
N ILE A 194 5.22 -1.98 7.80
CA ILE A 194 6.54 -1.69 8.36
C ILE A 194 7.06 -2.88 9.16
N TYR A 195 6.21 -3.52 9.97
CA TYR A 195 6.55 -4.73 10.73
C TYR A 195 7.01 -5.85 9.80
N LEU A 196 6.24 -6.17 8.76
CA LEU A 196 6.56 -7.24 7.81
C LEU A 196 7.88 -6.99 7.06
N ILE A 197 8.14 -5.75 6.66
CA ILE A 197 9.43 -5.35 6.07
C ILE A 197 10.55 -5.51 7.11
N SER A 198 10.32 -5.07 8.35
CA SER A 198 11.27 -5.09 9.46
C SER A 198 11.49 -6.47 10.07
N LEU A 199 10.73 -7.50 9.67
CA LEU A 199 11.11 -8.89 10.00
C LEU A 199 12.43 -9.29 9.32
N GLN A 200 12.71 -8.69 8.16
CA GLN A 200 13.91 -8.95 7.38
C GLN A 200 15.04 -8.00 7.81
N GLU A 201 16.26 -8.49 7.99
CA GLU A 201 17.41 -7.68 8.42
C GLU A 201 17.68 -6.50 7.47
N ALA A 202 17.71 -6.75 6.16
CA ALA A 202 17.87 -5.69 5.17
C ALA A 202 16.70 -4.69 5.17
N GLY A 203 15.49 -5.14 5.50
CA GLY A 203 14.32 -4.28 5.64
C GLY A 203 14.40 -3.39 6.87
N ARG A 204 14.87 -3.91 8.01
CA ARG A 204 15.20 -3.11 9.20
C ARG A 204 16.26 -2.06 8.87
N ARG A 205 17.39 -2.45 8.29
CA ARG A 205 18.43 -1.47 7.94
C ARG A 205 17.90 -0.35 7.03
N ALA A 206 17.04 -0.68 6.07
CA ALA A 206 16.39 0.32 5.22
C ALA A 206 15.44 1.23 6.02
N PHE A 207 14.64 0.68 6.95
CA PHE A 207 13.77 1.45 7.83
C PHE A 207 14.55 2.38 8.79
N TRP A 208 15.69 1.93 9.32
CA TRP A 208 16.58 2.76 10.15
C TRP A 208 17.23 3.88 9.34
N SER A 209 17.63 3.62 8.10
CA SER A 209 18.27 4.62 7.24
C SER A 209 17.39 5.83 6.91
N VAL A 210 16.08 5.74 7.14
CA VAL A 210 15.12 6.83 6.93
C VAL A 210 14.61 7.46 8.22
N ASN A 211 15.31 7.22 9.34
CA ASN A 211 14.93 7.64 10.69
C ASN A 211 13.55 7.09 11.13
N GLY A 212 13.15 5.94 10.59
CA GLY A 212 11.86 5.31 10.85
C GLY A 212 11.53 5.05 12.33
N PRO A 213 12.47 4.51 13.14
CA PRO A 213 12.22 4.28 14.58
C PRO A 213 11.82 5.55 15.33
N ARG A 214 12.46 6.69 15.01
CA ARG A 214 12.14 7.99 15.63
C ARG A 214 10.73 8.45 15.27
N ILE A 215 10.33 8.26 14.02
CA ILE A 215 8.99 8.62 13.54
C ILE A 215 7.91 7.80 14.26
N VAL A 216 8.13 6.49 14.40
CA VAL A 216 7.21 5.59 15.09
C VAL A 216 7.13 5.93 16.58
N GLN A 217 8.26 6.24 17.23
CA GLN A 217 8.29 6.68 18.62
C GLN A 217 7.44 7.94 18.84
N VAL A 218 7.67 8.98 18.04
CA VAL A 218 6.92 10.25 18.14
C VAL A 218 5.44 10.03 17.86
N GLY A 219 5.10 9.21 16.86
CA GLY A 219 3.72 8.86 16.55
C GLY A 219 2.98 8.19 17.69
N TYR A 220 3.65 7.28 18.39
CA TYR A 220 3.07 6.57 19.53
C TYR A 220 2.73 7.49 20.71
N GLU A 221 3.53 8.54 20.95
CA GLU A 221 3.32 9.47 22.08
C GLU A 221 1.95 10.18 22.05
N ASP A 222 1.39 10.39 20.85
CA ASP A 222 0.13 11.11 20.65
C ASP A 222 -1.06 10.18 20.28
N GLU A 223 -0.82 8.87 20.12
CA GLU A 223 -1.85 7.91 19.71
C GLU A 223 -2.81 7.56 20.86
N LYS A 224 -4.09 7.45 20.53
CA LYS A 224 -5.17 7.21 21.51
C LYS A 224 -6.08 6.05 21.13
N ASP A 225 -6.05 5.62 19.87
CA ASP A 225 -6.81 4.46 19.42
C ASP A 225 -6.13 3.18 19.93
N PRO A 226 -6.80 2.36 20.75
CA PRO A 226 -6.18 1.17 21.35
C PRO A 226 -5.65 0.16 20.34
N LYS A 227 -6.31 0.03 19.17
CA LYS A 227 -5.87 -0.92 18.13
C LYS A 227 -4.63 -0.42 17.39
N VAL A 228 -4.53 0.89 17.19
CA VAL A 228 -3.34 1.48 16.58
C VAL A 228 -2.17 1.39 17.56
N MET A 229 -2.40 1.64 18.85
CA MET A 229 -1.38 1.45 19.90
C MET A 229 -0.85 0.00 19.91
N GLU A 230 -1.72 -1.01 19.84
CA GLU A 230 -1.29 -2.41 19.75
C GLU A 230 -0.36 -2.65 18.55
N ALA A 231 -0.67 -2.09 17.38
CA ALA A 231 0.19 -2.20 16.20
C ALA A 231 1.53 -1.48 16.38
N PHE A 232 1.56 -0.33 17.07
CA PHE A 232 2.80 0.36 17.44
C PHE A 232 3.65 -0.49 18.40
N GLU A 233 3.03 -1.09 19.43
CA GLU A 233 3.70 -1.92 20.43
C GLU A 233 4.28 -3.20 19.81
N GLN A 234 3.56 -3.84 18.88
CA GLN A 234 4.04 -4.99 18.12
C GLN A 234 5.29 -4.63 17.30
N LEU A 235 5.26 -3.50 16.60
CA LEU A 235 6.42 -3.00 15.87
C LEU A 235 7.57 -2.67 16.83
N GLY A 236 7.33 -1.89 17.88
CA GLY A 236 8.34 -1.51 18.86
C GLY A 236 9.02 -2.71 19.52
N SER A 237 8.24 -3.73 19.89
CA SER A 237 8.76 -4.98 20.46
C SER A 237 9.72 -5.69 19.50
N LEU A 238 9.42 -5.72 18.20
CA LEU A 238 10.33 -6.25 17.17
C LEU A 238 11.64 -5.45 17.09
N LEU A 239 11.57 -4.12 17.13
CA LEU A 239 12.75 -3.25 17.02
C LEU A 239 13.66 -3.40 18.25
N VAL A 240 13.10 -3.47 19.46
CA VAL A 240 13.87 -3.64 20.71
C VAL A 240 14.57 -5.00 20.74
N ASN A 241 13.86 -6.08 20.38
CA ASN A 241 14.44 -7.41 20.35
C ASN A 241 15.54 -7.57 19.28
N SER A 242 15.46 -6.79 18.20
CA SER A 242 16.47 -6.79 17.12
C SER A 242 17.64 -5.84 17.39
N GLY A 243 17.42 -4.79 18.20
CA GLY A 243 18.41 -3.75 18.53
C GLY A 243 19.58 -4.22 19.39
N GLY A 244 19.47 -5.39 20.04
CA GLY A 244 20.59 -6.03 20.74
C GLY A 244 21.77 -6.45 19.84
N THR A 245 21.62 -6.33 18.52
CA THR A 245 22.63 -6.68 17.51
C THR A 245 23.08 -5.52 16.61
N GLU A 246 22.49 -4.32 16.75
CA GLU A 246 22.66 -3.23 15.78
C GLU A 246 22.79 -1.82 16.42
N GLU A 247 23.39 -1.69 17.61
CA GLU A 247 24.04 -0.41 17.93
C GLU A 247 25.30 -0.31 17.07
N PRO A 248 25.42 0.66 16.15
CA PRO A 248 26.70 0.94 15.52
C PRO A 248 27.63 1.40 16.65
N SER A 249 28.66 0.61 16.92
CA SER A 249 29.78 1.01 17.75
C SER A 249 30.27 2.37 17.26
N SER A 250 29.98 3.41 18.03
CA SER A 250 30.56 4.73 17.84
C SER A 250 32.04 4.63 18.15
N THR A 251 32.85 4.47 17.10
CA THR A 251 34.28 4.74 17.07
C THR A 251 34.55 5.85 16.07
#